data_AF-A0A151MNS8-F1
#
_entry.id   AF-A0A151MNS8-F1
#
_cell.length_a   1.000
_cell.length_b   1.000
_cell.length_c   1.000
_cell.angle_alpha   90.00
_cell.angle_beta   90.00
_cell.angle_gamma   90.00
#
_symmetry.space_group_name_H-M   'P 1'
#
loop_
_entity.id
_entity.type
_entity.pdbx_description
1 polymer ?
#
loop_
_entity_poly.entity_id
_entity_poly.type
_entity_poly.pdbx_seq_one_letter_code
_entity_poly.pdbx_strand_id
1 'polypeptide(L)'
;MDNDVDGGIDQDIFDINEEMNAKGVILKAFEQYRLKSCIDFKPWEGEENYISVFKGSGCWSSIGNRRKGKQELSIGANCDRIGTVQHEFLHALGFWHEQSRSDRNDYVTIMWDRISTGKEHNFNTYDDKTSNSLNTPYDFTSVMHYSKNAFRNGTEATILTNIPDFMDVIGQRMDFSDYDLRKLHRLYNCSSPVNYWQLYHISLNVTSQFRIIFEGIKGIGSSFGGLSIDDINLSETQCPHHVWHIRNFTHLLNTSLEGKMGKIYSPPFYSSKGYAFQIGLYVNGTSNNSHNLAIYLHSISGANDDQLAWPCAWQQATMILLDQHPDIRQQMSNQRSVTTDPSQLLPGSLTSLFWDRPDKVGSPSKFANGTEFRRGPGSGTSGFLTHQRLRSRDFIKGDDVYILSTIEDISHLISTEPNLPNTTAGNMTVSTPTKPATTRHTTTRRTTTQRTTTRKTTVNTTPAGAPETSNPNPCKRYSCENDGICVAVAEIPLCRCPVGDDWWYMGKRCEKKGSTRQNMVVAVASTVAVFVVMLIITIISTQCIRRKYHRRRQNEEALDNLNLENRTSF
;
A
#
# COMPACT_ATOMS: atom_id res chain seq x y z
N MET A 1 -26.03 19.94 -0.46
CA MET A 1 -24.58 20.10 -0.33
C MET A 1 -24.02 19.62 -1.63
N ASP A 2 -23.30 20.49 -2.33
CA ASP A 2 -22.76 20.18 -3.65
C ASP A 2 -21.45 19.44 -3.41
N ASN A 3 -21.40 18.19 -3.84
CA ASN A 3 -20.32 17.24 -3.52
C ASN A 3 -19.13 17.37 -4.50
N ASP A 4 -19.01 18.51 -5.18
CA ASP A 4 -17.90 18.79 -6.09
C ASP A 4 -16.61 18.96 -5.27
N VAL A 5 -15.73 17.98 -5.37
CA VAL A 5 -14.34 18.05 -4.91
C VAL A 5 -13.42 17.96 -6.13
N ASP A 6 -13.67 18.85 -7.09
CA ASP A 6 -12.66 19.38 -8.01
C ASP A 6 -11.69 20.31 -7.24
N GLY A 7 -11.13 19.79 -6.14
CA GLY A 7 -10.15 20.47 -5.29
C GLY A 7 -8.79 19.82 -5.47
N GLY A 8 -7.91 20.44 -6.24
CA GLY A 8 -6.54 19.98 -6.42
C GLY A 8 -5.76 19.96 -5.10
N ILE A 9 -4.76 19.09 -5.00
CA ILE A 9 -3.71 19.23 -3.99
C ILE A 9 -2.54 19.93 -4.64
N ASP A 10 -2.04 20.98 -3.99
CA ASP A 10 -0.89 21.70 -4.51
C ASP A 10 0.41 20.95 -4.24
N GLN A 11 0.70 19.98 -5.11
CA GLN A 11 1.97 19.25 -5.14
C GLN A 11 3.13 20.14 -5.61
N ASP A 12 2.85 21.24 -6.32
CA ASP A 12 3.84 22.25 -6.69
C ASP A 12 4.12 23.25 -5.55
N ILE A 13 3.28 23.27 -4.50
CA ILE A 13 3.58 23.89 -3.20
C ILE A 13 3.46 22.84 -2.07
N PHE A 14 4.29 21.78 -2.20
CA PHE A 14 5.04 21.26 -1.06
C PHE A 14 6.01 22.36 -0.59
N ASP A 15 5.53 23.23 0.32
CA ASP A 15 6.19 24.49 0.68
C ASP A 15 7.66 24.26 1.13
N ILE A 16 8.58 25.12 0.69
CA ILE A 16 10.05 24.87 0.54
C ILE A 16 10.76 24.36 1.81
N ASN A 17 10.15 24.53 2.99
CA ASN A 17 10.67 24.06 4.27
C ASN A 17 10.40 22.57 4.58
N GLU A 18 9.62 21.86 3.76
CA GLU A 18 9.23 20.47 4.05
C GLU A 18 10.39 19.46 3.92
N GLU A 19 10.49 18.55 4.90
CA GLU A 19 11.52 17.52 4.91
C GLU A 19 11.29 16.53 3.77
N MET A 20 12.35 16.18 3.04
CA MET A 20 12.26 15.24 1.92
C MET A 20 11.65 13.88 2.30
N ASN A 21 11.76 13.45 3.56
CA ASN A 21 11.06 12.24 4.03
C ASN A 21 9.54 12.43 4.02
N ALA A 22 9.05 13.59 4.48
CA ALA A 22 7.63 13.92 4.55
C ALA A 22 6.99 13.97 3.15
N LYS A 23 7.60 14.67 2.17
CA LYS A 23 7.10 14.70 0.78
C LYS A 23 6.85 13.28 0.23
N GLY A 24 7.83 12.38 0.35
CA GLY A 24 7.70 10.99 -0.10
C GLY A 24 6.69 10.15 0.72
N VAL A 25 6.52 10.44 2.02
CA VAL A 25 5.49 9.81 2.86
C VAL A 25 4.08 10.29 2.51
N ILE A 26 3.92 11.56 2.10
CA ILE A 26 2.64 12.14 1.69
C ILE A 26 2.14 11.50 0.41
N LEU A 27 3.00 11.37 -0.61
CA LEU A 27 2.65 10.64 -1.84
C LEU A 27 2.26 9.18 -1.55
N LYS A 28 2.92 8.52 -0.58
CA LYS A 28 2.54 7.16 -0.15
C LYS A 28 1.23 7.11 0.64
N ALA A 29 0.85 8.17 1.33
CA ALA A 29 -0.49 8.30 1.92
C ALA A 29 -1.56 8.45 0.83
N PHE A 30 -1.28 9.19 -0.25
CA PHE A 30 -2.17 9.32 -1.40
C PHE A 30 -2.41 7.97 -2.09
N GLU A 31 -1.38 7.12 -2.22
CA GLU A 31 -1.56 5.74 -2.71
C GLU A 31 -2.50 4.89 -1.82
N GLN A 32 -2.49 5.08 -0.50
CA GLN A 32 -3.46 4.38 0.37
C GLN A 32 -4.88 4.90 0.20
N TYR A 33 -5.08 6.20 -0.06
CA TYR A 33 -6.40 6.74 -0.41
C TYR A 33 -6.89 6.16 -1.76
N ARG A 34 -6.05 6.12 -2.79
CA ARG A 34 -6.34 5.51 -4.10
C ARG A 34 -6.71 4.03 -4.00
N LEU A 35 -5.96 3.27 -3.19
CA LEU A 35 -6.15 1.82 -3.02
C LEU A 35 -7.43 1.48 -2.23
N LYS A 36 -7.83 2.33 -1.27
CA LYS A 36 -8.85 2.00 -0.27
C LYS A 36 -10.12 2.87 -0.35
N SER A 37 -10.19 3.86 -1.23
CA SER A 37 -11.32 4.78 -1.37
C SER A 37 -11.50 5.26 -2.81
N CYS A 38 -12.48 6.15 -3.04
CA CYS A 38 -12.62 6.88 -4.30
C CYS A 38 -11.95 8.27 -4.28
N ILE A 39 -11.19 8.60 -3.22
CA ILE A 39 -10.48 9.87 -3.12
C ILE A 39 -9.14 9.76 -3.87
N ASP A 40 -8.92 10.70 -4.78
CA ASP A 40 -7.68 10.86 -5.54
C ASP A 40 -7.14 12.30 -5.37
N PHE A 41 -5.84 12.48 -5.65
CA PHE A 41 -5.10 13.70 -5.39
C PHE A 41 -4.14 14.02 -6.55
N LYS A 42 -4.57 14.92 -7.44
CA LYS A 42 -3.73 15.51 -8.50
C LYS A 42 -3.01 16.78 -8.01
N PRO A 43 -1.93 17.23 -8.70
CA PRO A 43 -1.37 18.57 -8.56
C PRO A 43 -2.41 19.70 -8.72
N TRP A 44 -2.08 20.91 -8.25
CA TRP A 44 -2.91 22.10 -8.43
C TRP A 44 -2.62 22.71 -9.81
N GLU A 45 -3.65 22.84 -10.63
CA GLU A 45 -3.56 23.35 -12.01
C GLU A 45 -4.25 24.72 -12.15
N GLY A 46 -4.63 25.33 -11.02
CA GLY A 46 -5.34 26.61 -10.94
C GLY A 46 -6.75 26.54 -10.33
N GLU A 47 -7.09 25.45 -9.63
CA GLU A 47 -8.38 25.30 -8.92
C GLU A 47 -8.60 26.42 -7.89
N GLU A 48 -9.86 26.81 -7.71
CA GLU A 48 -10.26 27.87 -6.76
C GLU A 48 -9.89 27.53 -5.31
N ASN A 49 -9.89 26.24 -4.95
CA ASN A 49 -9.66 25.77 -3.57
C ASN A 49 -8.73 24.56 -3.59
N TYR A 50 -7.66 24.62 -2.81
CA TYR A 50 -6.63 23.59 -2.78
C TYR A 50 -6.02 23.42 -1.39
N ILE A 51 -5.50 22.21 -1.12
CA ILE A 51 -4.69 21.94 0.08
C ILE A 51 -3.23 22.21 -0.26
N SER A 52 -2.57 23.04 0.54
CA SER A 52 -1.11 23.26 0.48
C SER A 52 -0.47 22.67 1.74
N VAL A 53 0.43 21.73 1.53
CA VAL A 53 1.13 21.04 2.62
C VAL A 53 2.43 21.75 2.92
N PHE A 54 2.70 21.98 4.21
CA PHE A 54 3.90 22.70 4.64
C PHE A 54 4.40 22.20 5.99
N LYS A 55 5.67 22.46 6.28
CA LYS A 55 6.28 22.17 7.59
C LYS A 55 5.99 23.26 8.61
N GLY A 56 4.78 23.25 9.16
CA GLY A 56 4.41 24.08 10.30
C GLY A 56 4.88 23.51 11.65
N SER A 57 4.36 24.10 12.73
CA SER A 57 4.61 23.61 14.09
C SER A 57 3.63 22.49 14.45
N GLY A 58 4.13 21.26 14.51
CA GLY A 58 3.33 20.06 14.77
C GLY A 58 2.52 19.57 13.57
N CYS A 59 1.60 18.64 13.83
CA CYS A 59 0.69 18.07 12.85
C CYS A 59 -0.70 18.68 13.08
N TRP A 60 -1.30 19.27 12.05
CA TRP A 60 -2.68 19.78 12.12
C TRP A 60 -3.26 20.08 10.72
N SER A 61 -4.59 20.13 10.63
CA SER A 61 -5.33 20.43 9.42
C SER A 61 -6.62 21.19 9.71
N SER A 62 -7.13 21.93 8.73
CA SER A 62 -8.46 22.56 8.81
C SER A 62 -9.55 21.56 8.48
N ILE A 63 -10.63 21.52 9.27
CA ILE A 63 -11.68 20.51 9.07
C ILE A 63 -12.66 20.92 7.97
N GLY A 64 -12.75 20.06 6.95
CA GLY A 64 -13.49 20.25 5.70
C GLY A 64 -12.83 21.25 4.74
N ASN A 65 -13.26 21.25 3.48
CA ASN A 65 -12.92 22.31 2.52
C ASN A 65 -13.47 23.66 3.05
N ARG A 66 -12.58 24.59 3.37
CA ARG A 66 -12.91 25.89 3.97
C ARG A 66 -13.36 26.95 2.97
N ARG A 67 -13.40 26.63 1.66
CA ARG A 67 -13.81 27.50 0.54
C ARG A 67 -13.19 28.90 0.61
N LYS A 68 -11.85 28.95 0.58
CA LYS A 68 -11.02 30.16 0.84
C LYS A 68 -9.74 30.29 0.00
N GLY A 69 -9.54 29.52 -1.07
CA GLY A 69 -8.22 29.41 -1.71
C GLY A 69 -7.29 28.45 -0.97
N LYS A 70 -6.04 28.86 -0.70
CA LYS A 70 -5.02 28.06 0.00
C LYS A 70 -5.52 27.59 1.37
N GLN A 71 -5.73 26.29 1.51
CA GLN A 71 -5.99 25.61 2.77
C GLN A 71 -4.71 24.94 3.27
N GLU A 72 -4.10 25.54 4.29
CA GLU A 72 -2.88 25.04 4.90
C GLU A 72 -3.12 23.75 5.70
N LEU A 73 -2.21 22.79 5.54
CA LEU A 73 -2.12 21.54 6.28
C LEU A 73 -0.67 21.35 6.74
N SER A 74 -0.45 21.22 8.05
CA SER A 74 0.89 21.18 8.64
C SER A 74 1.37 19.74 8.82
N ILE A 75 2.47 19.38 8.16
CA ILE A 75 3.26 18.17 8.42
C ILE A 75 4.61 18.62 9.00
N GLY A 76 4.59 18.94 10.30
CA GLY A 76 5.78 19.35 11.05
C GLY A 76 6.78 18.22 11.32
N ALA A 77 7.86 18.54 12.03
CA ALA A 77 8.87 17.55 12.42
C ALA A 77 8.26 16.40 13.25
N ASN A 78 8.59 15.15 12.90
CA ASN A 78 8.03 13.89 13.42
C ASN A 78 6.59 13.54 12.95
N CYS A 79 5.96 14.35 12.08
CA CYS A 79 4.67 14.06 11.46
C CYS A 79 4.79 13.19 10.19
N ASP A 80 6.01 12.83 9.80
CA ASP A 80 6.43 12.05 8.64
C ASP A 80 6.10 10.54 8.73
N ARG A 81 4.87 10.24 9.12
CA ARG A 81 4.31 8.87 9.24
C ARG A 81 3.04 8.78 8.42
N ILE A 82 2.86 7.68 7.69
CA ILE A 82 1.69 7.52 6.81
C ILE A 82 0.36 7.67 7.56
N GLY A 83 0.22 7.01 8.72
CA GLY A 83 -0.94 7.15 9.60
C GLY A 83 -1.12 8.53 10.26
N THR A 84 -0.12 9.41 10.23
CA THR A 84 -0.26 10.82 10.61
C THR A 84 -0.73 11.66 9.42
N VAL A 85 -0.15 11.47 8.23
CA VAL A 85 -0.63 12.16 7.02
C VAL A 85 -2.09 11.79 6.71
N GLN A 86 -2.43 10.50 6.79
CA GLN A 86 -3.81 10.02 6.65
C GLN A 86 -4.78 10.72 7.62
N HIS A 87 -4.37 10.96 8.87
CA HIS A 87 -5.14 11.67 9.90
C HIS A 87 -5.41 13.14 9.52
N GLU A 88 -4.37 13.88 9.12
CA GLU A 88 -4.51 15.28 8.72
C GLU A 88 -5.31 15.46 7.42
N PHE A 89 -5.25 14.49 6.50
CA PHE A 89 -6.08 14.49 5.30
C PHE A 89 -7.53 14.08 5.57
N LEU A 90 -7.80 13.18 6.53
CA LEU A 90 -9.19 12.91 6.95
C LEU A 90 -9.81 14.16 7.59
N HIS A 91 -9.05 14.93 8.38
CA HIS A 91 -9.49 16.26 8.83
C HIS A 91 -9.88 17.15 7.64
N ALA A 92 -9.01 17.29 6.63
CA ALA A 92 -9.30 18.09 5.43
C ALA A 92 -10.56 17.60 4.67
N LEU A 93 -10.81 16.28 4.65
CA LEU A 93 -12.00 15.62 4.10
C LEU A 93 -13.25 15.70 5.01
N GLY A 94 -13.19 16.48 6.10
CA GLY A 94 -14.35 16.82 6.95
C GLY A 94 -14.48 16.05 8.26
N PHE A 95 -13.50 15.21 8.62
CA PHE A 95 -13.58 14.39 9.83
C PHE A 95 -13.14 15.13 11.09
N TRP A 96 -13.91 14.99 12.17
CA TRP A 96 -13.46 15.26 13.52
C TRP A 96 -12.73 14.02 14.10
N HIS A 97 -12.08 14.18 15.25
CA HIS A 97 -11.54 13.04 15.99
C HIS A 97 -12.64 12.10 16.48
N GLU A 98 -12.35 10.80 16.59
CA GLU A 98 -13.35 9.83 17.08
C GLU A 98 -13.76 10.13 18.53
N GLN A 99 -12.81 10.52 19.39
CA GLN A 99 -13.12 10.97 20.75
C GLN A 99 -13.77 12.38 20.83
N SER A 100 -14.22 12.94 19.72
CA SER A 100 -15.04 14.16 19.67
C SER A 100 -16.49 13.92 19.24
N ARG A 101 -16.91 12.66 19.06
CA ARG A 101 -18.32 12.28 18.85
C ARG A 101 -19.21 12.66 20.04
N SER A 102 -20.49 12.90 19.74
CA SER A 102 -21.57 13.14 20.71
C SER A 102 -21.75 11.97 21.69
N ASP A 103 -21.70 10.73 21.18
CA ASP A 103 -21.88 9.48 21.93
C ASP A 103 -20.63 8.98 22.69
N ARG A 104 -19.49 9.70 22.62
CA ARG A 104 -18.20 9.17 23.11
C ARG A 104 -18.21 8.71 24.56
N ASN A 105 -18.99 9.36 25.43
CA ASN A 105 -18.85 9.22 26.88
C ASN A 105 -19.31 7.83 27.36
N ASP A 106 -20.13 7.14 26.54
CA ASP A 106 -20.51 5.74 26.74
C ASP A 106 -19.32 4.79 26.54
N TYR A 107 -18.29 5.21 25.80
CA TYR A 107 -17.13 4.42 25.39
C TYR A 107 -15.82 4.84 26.07
N VAL A 108 -15.64 6.14 26.35
CA VAL A 108 -14.43 6.71 26.96
C VAL A 108 -14.72 7.76 28.03
N THR A 109 -13.93 7.74 29.10
CA THR A 109 -13.90 8.77 30.15
C THR A 109 -12.71 9.71 29.93
N ILE A 110 -12.96 11.02 29.94
CA ILE A 110 -11.91 12.06 29.82
C ILE A 110 -11.51 12.57 31.20
N MET A 111 -10.22 12.45 31.52
CA MET A 111 -9.61 12.88 32.78
C MET A 111 -9.09 14.31 32.63
N TRP A 112 -9.99 15.28 32.78
CA TRP A 112 -9.73 16.71 32.49
C TRP A 112 -8.61 17.31 33.35
N ASP A 113 -8.49 16.86 34.59
CA ASP A 113 -7.43 17.20 35.55
C ASP A 113 -6.02 16.81 35.08
N ARG A 114 -5.92 15.80 34.20
CA ARG A 114 -4.66 15.30 33.63
C ARG A 114 -4.30 15.96 32.30
N ILE A 115 -5.11 16.87 31.75
CA ILE A 115 -4.81 17.54 30.48
C ILE A 115 -3.83 18.70 30.71
N SER A 116 -2.90 18.91 29.78
CA SER A 116 -2.01 20.07 29.77
C SER A 116 -2.80 21.37 29.61
N THR A 117 -2.58 22.34 30.50
CA THR A 117 -3.33 23.60 30.53
C THR A 117 -3.37 24.29 29.16
N GLY A 118 -4.57 24.64 28.70
CA GLY A 118 -4.82 25.24 27.39
C GLY A 118 -4.94 24.22 26.25
N LYS A 119 -5.00 22.91 26.53
CA LYS A 119 -5.26 21.84 25.53
C LYS A 119 -6.61 21.14 25.68
N GLU A 120 -7.42 21.57 26.63
CA GLU A 120 -8.75 21.02 26.96
C GLU A 120 -9.68 21.03 25.74
N HIS A 121 -9.60 22.06 24.90
CA HIS A 121 -10.40 22.20 23.67
C HIS A 121 -10.24 21.05 22.66
N ASN A 122 -9.12 20.31 22.70
CA ASN A 122 -8.88 19.13 21.85
C ASN A 122 -9.72 17.91 22.30
N PHE A 123 -10.43 18.03 23.42
CA PHE A 123 -11.34 17.05 23.99
C PHE A 123 -12.79 17.57 24.01
N ASN A 124 -13.13 18.56 23.18
CA ASN A 124 -14.51 18.97 22.96
C ASN A 124 -15.29 17.89 22.20
N THR A 125 -16.59 17.78 22.50
CA THR A 125 -17.59 17.00 21.75
C THR A 125 -18.39 17.90 20.81
N TYR A 126 -18.81 17.38 19.67
CA TYR A 126 -19.71 18.07 18.73
C TYR A 126 -21.07 17.38 18.69
N ASP A 127 -22.15 18.15 18.62
CA ASP A 127 -23.52 17.63 18.62
C ASP A 127 -23.93 17.05 17.25
N ASP A 128 -25.05 16.32 17.20
CA ASP A 128 -25.54 15.66 15.98
C ASP A 128 -26.03 16.63 14.88
N LYS A 129 -25.94 17.94 15.12
CA LYS A 129 -26.15 19.01 14.12
C LYS A 129 -24.84 19.47 13.49
N THR A 130 -23.74 19.33 14.22
CA THR A 130 -22.38 19.74 13.82
C THR A 130 -21.54 18.57 13.32
N SER A 131 -21.85 17.35 13.79
CA SER A 131 -21.17 16.10 13.47
C SER A 131 -22.19 15.02 13.11
N ASN A 132 -21.75 13.96 12.42
CA ASN A 132 -22.60 12.83 12.06
C ASN A 132 -21.77 11.54 12.07
N SER A 133 -22.20 10.52 12.83
CA SER A 133 -21.52 9.21 12.89
C SER A 133 -21.68 8.36 11.62
N LEU A 134 -22.47 8.83 10.65
CA LEU A 134 -22.83 8.17 9.39
C LEU A 134 -23.34 6.73 9.62
N ASN A 135 -24.08 6.52 10.72
CA ASN A 135 -24.56 5.23 11.20
C ASN A 135 -23.43 4.18 11.35
N THR A 136 -22.38 4.54 12.10
CA THR A 136 -21.30 3.62 12.49
C THR A 136 -21.11 3.59 14.01
N PRO A 137 -20.76 2.42 14.60
CA PRO A 137 -20.35 2.32 16.00
C PRO A 137 -19.17 3.24 16.32
N TYR A 138 -18.92 3.47 17.61
CA TYR A 138 -17.70 4.13 18.08
C TYR A 138 -16.49 3.23 17.83
N ASP A 139 -15.43 3.76 17.22
CA ASP A 139 -14.29 2.97 16.77
C ASP A 139 -12.99 3.27 17.54
N PHE A 140 -12.68 2.40 18.51
CA PHE A 140 -11.39 2.41 19.23
C PHE A 140 -10.16 2.18 18.33
N THR A 141 -10.32 1.61 17.13
CA THR A 141 -9.24 1.37 16.16
C THR A 141 -9.06 2.49 15.13
N SER A 142 -9.92 3.51 15.16
CA SER A 142 -9.88 4.63 14.21
C SER A 142 -8.53 5.35 14.25
N VAL A 143 -8.00 5.68 13.07
CA VAL A 143 -6.82 6.54 12.96
C VAL A 143 -7.14 7.95 13.47
N MET A 144 -8.42 8.35 13.48
CA MET A 144 -8.91 9.61 14.05
C MET A 144 -9.04 9.60 15.58
N HIS A 145 -8.85 8.46 16.25
CA HIS A 145 -8.85 8.39 17.71
C HIS A 145 -7.49 8.85 18.28
N TYR A 146 -7.52 9.57 19.41
CA TYR A 146 -6.34 9.89 20.22
C TYR A 146 -5.82 8.69 21.02
N SER A 147 -4.52 8.69 21.35
CA SER A 147 -3.97 7.73 22.31
C SER A 147 -4.35 8.09 23.75
N LYS A 148 -4.30 7.12 24.67
CA LYS A 148 -4.56 7.33 26.12
C LYS A 148 -3.72 8.43 26.78
N ASN A 149 -2.60 8.82 26.16
CA ASN A 149 -1.64 9.81 26.66
C ASN A 149 -1.72 11.18 25.95
N ALA A 150 -2.71 11.41 25.08
CA ALA A 150 -2.81 12.66 24.32
C ALA A 150 -2.85 13.89 25.25
N PHE A 151 -1.99 14.87 24.99
CA PHE A 151 -1.84 16.11 25.77
C PHE A 151 -1.71 15.94 27.30
N ARG A 152 -1.29 14.77 27.80
CA ARG A 152 -1.21 14.53 29.25
C ARG A 152 -0.21 15.44 29.95
N ASN A 153 -0.55 15.84 31.17
CA ASN A 153 0.37 16.39 32.15
C ASN A 153 0.87 15.24 33.05
N GLY A 154 2.19 15.12 33.24
CA GLY A 154 2.78 14.01 33.99
C GLY A 154 2.74 12.65 33.27
N THR A 155 2.40 11.58 34.01
CA THR A 155 2.53 10.17 33.58
C THR A 155 1.21 9.44 33.35
N GLU A 156 0.10 9.90 33.92
CA GLU A 156 -1.19 9.23 33.86
C GLU A 156 -1.96 9.48 32.54
N ALA A 157 -2.93 8.62 32.24
CA ALA A 157 -3.72 8.71 31.02
C ALA A 157 -4.85 9.76 31.10
N THR A 158 -4.98 10.57 30.04
CA THR A 158 -6.04 11.58 29.82
C THR A 158 -7.32 10.98 29.26
N ILE A 159 -7.22 9.85 28.54
CA ILE A 159 -8.37 9.10 28.03
C ILE A 159 -8.32 7.70 28.65
N LEU A 160 -9.40 7.31 29.32
CA LEU A 160 -9.63 5.95 29.79
C LEU A 160 -10.74 5.32 28.95
N THR A 161 -10.55 4.13 28.40
CA THR A 161 -11.63 3.39 27.75
C THR A 161 -12.49 2.70 28.81
N ASN A 162 -13.81 2.83 28.69
CA ASN A 162 -14.76 2.27 29.66
C ASN A 162 -14.69 0.71 29.69
N ILE A 163 -14.21 0.11 28.59
CA ILE A 163 -13.79 -1.30 28.51
C ILE A 163 -12.25 -1.33 28.56
N PRO A 164 -11.62 -1.95 29.58
CA PRO A 164 -10.16 -1.90 29.76
C PRO A 164 -9.32 -2.45 28.60
N ASP A 165 -9.82 -3.46 27.89
CA ASP A 165 -9.10 -4.14 26.80
C ASP A 165 -8.69 -3.19 25.65
N PHE A 166 -9.41 -2.08 25.47
CA PHE A 166 -9.15 -1.09 24.43
C PHE A 166 -8.14 0.01 24.84
N MET A 167 -7.66 0.03 26.08
CA MET A 167 -6.77 1.09 26.62
C MET A 167 -5.50 1.32 25.79
N ASP A 168 -4.92 0.25 25.24
CA ASP A 168 -3.72 0.29 24.39
C ASP A 168 -4.01 0.01 22.90
N VAL A 169 -5.28 -0.19 22.56
CA VAL A 169 -5.77 -0.19 21.17
C VAL A 169 -5.82 1.25 20.67
N ILE A 170 -6.43 2.17 21.43
CA ILE A 170 -6.69 3.55 21.00
C ILE A 170 -5.43 4.34 20.61
N GLY A 171 -5.58 5.22 19.61
CA GLY A 171 -4.47 5.98 19.04
C GLY A 171 -3.50 5.08 18.27
N GLN A 172 -4.02 4.24 17.38
CA GLN A 172 -3.21 3.57 16.37
C GLN A 172 -2.87 4.57 15.24
N ARG A 173 -1.70 4.40 14.61
CA ARG A 173 -1.19 5.24 13.51
C ARG A 173 -0.47 4.37 12.47
N MET A 174 -1.07 3.23 12.17
CA MET A 174 -0.58 2.25 11.19
C MET A 174 -1.20 2.57 9.83
N ASP A 175 -2.53 2.58 9.77
CA ASP A 175 -3.34 2.83 8.57
C ASP A 175 -4.79 3.24 8.96
N PHE A 176 -5.69 3.44 8.01
CA PHE A 176 -7.14 3.60 8.25
C PHE A 176 -7.76 2.35 8.90
N SER A 177 -8.80 2.52 9.72
CA SER A 177 -9.68 1.40 10.11
C SER A 177 -10.78 1.12 9.07
N ASP A 178 -11.42 -0.05 9.20
CA ASP A 178 -12.60 -0.40 8.41
C ASP A 178 -13.77 0.57 8.60
N TYR A 179 -13.86 1.24 9.76
CA TYR A 179 -14.89 2.24 10.04
C TYR A 179 -14.50 3.64 9.53
N ASP A 180 -13.22 4.01 9.54
CA ASP A 180 -12.73 5.23 8.88
C ASP A 180 -13.08 5.19 7.39
N LEU A 181 -12.71 4.10 6.71
CA LEU A 181 -13.03 3.87 5.29
C LEU A 181 -14.56 3.83 5.06
N ARG A 182 -15.33 3.14 5.91
CA ARG A 182 -16.79 3.06 5.76
C ARG A 182 -17.48 4.41 5.95
N LYS A 183 -17.00 5.27 6.85
CA LYS A 183 -17.49 6.65 6.99
C LYS A 183 -17.11 7.47 5.75
N LEU A 184 -15.85 7.38 5.27
CA LEU A 184 -15.37 8.08 4.09
C LEU A 184 -16.17 7.72 2.83
N HIS A 185 -16.38 6.42 2.58
CA HIS A 185 -17.19 5.93 1.45
C HIS A 185 -18.65 6.41 1.52
N ARG A 186 -19.23 6.50 2.72
CA ARG A 186 -20.59 7.02 2.93
C ARG A 186 -20.72 8.53 2.78
N LEU A 187 -19.67 9.28 3.12
CA LEU A 187 -19.64 10.74 2.97
C LEU A 187 -19.47 11.16 1.51
N TYR A 188 -18.61 10.45 0.77
CA TYR A 188 -18.25 10.74 -0.61
C TYR A 188 -18.99 9.89 -1.66
N ASN A 189 -19.96 9.07 -1.25
CA ASN A 189 -20.70 8.13 -2.11
C ASN A 189 -19.80 7.22 -2.98
N CYS A 190 -18.67 6.75 -2.43
CA CYS A 190 -17.73 5.91 -3.17
C CYS A 190 -18.39 4.61 -3.63
N SER A 191 -18.52 4.42 -4.95
CA SER A 191 -18.87 3.15 -5.57
C SER A 191 -17.80 2.10 -5.21
N SER A 192 -18.20 1.00 -4.59
CA SER A 192 -17.28 0.04 -3.99
C SER A 192 -16.39 -0.67 -5.02
N PRO A 193 -15.04 -0.62 -4.88
CA PRO A 193 -14.14 -1.54 -5.58
C PRO A 193 -14.39 -2.99 -5.17
N VAL A 194 -14.18 -3.92 -6.11
CA VAL A 194 -14.42 -5.37 -5.92
C VAL A 194 -13.28 -6.04 -5.11
N ASN A 195 -13.48 -7.25 -4.60
CA ASN A 195 -12.53 -8.09 -3.83
C ASN A 195 -11.74 -9.04 -4.79
N TYR A 196 -10.77 -9.92 -4.47
CA TYR A 196 -10.05 -10.48 -3.30
C TYR A 196 -8.78 -11.24 -3.84
N TRP A 197 -7.70 -11.70 -3.18
CA TRP A 197 -7.07 -11.63 -1.83
C TRP A 197 -5.49 -11.79 -1.99
N GLN A 198 -4.67 -12.03 -0.96
CA GLN A 198 -3.16 -11.98 -0.89
C GLN A 198 -2.31 -13.23 -1.32
N LEU A 199 -1.21 -13.16 -2.09
CA LEU A 199 -0.50 -12.09 -2.82
C LEU A 199 0.73 -12.73 -3.55
N TYR A 200 0.97 -12.40 -4.83
CA TYR A 200 2.24 -12.70 -5.53
C TYR A 200 2.71 -11.48 -6.34
N HIS A 201 3.95 -11.01 -6.12
CA HIS A 201 4.47 -9.81 -6.78
C HIS A 201 5.01 -10.11 -8.19
N ILE A 202 4.27 -9.67 -9.21
CA ILE A 202 4.69 -9.69 -10.61
C ILE A 202 4.51 -8.27 -11.16
N SER A 203 5.61 -7.56 -11.41
CA SER A 203 5.56 -6.22 -12.01
C SER A 203 5.06 -6.29 -13.45
N LEU A 204 3.86 -5.78 -13.70
CA LEU A 204 3.25 -5.70 -15.03
C LEU A 204 3.36 -4.27 -15.56
N ASN A 205 3.75 -4.12 -16.82
CA ASN A 205 3.70 -2.86 -17.56
C ASN A 205 2.76 -3.06 -18.76
N VAL A 206 1.49 -2.73 -18.57
CA VAL A 206 0.40 -3.01 -19.52
C VAL A 206 -0.55 -1.82 -19.55
N THR A 207 -0.85 -1.31 -20.74
CA THR A 207 -1.63 -0.06 -20.97
C THR A 207 -2.98 -0.29 -21.62
N SER A 208 -3.43 -1.54 -21.72
CA SER A 208 -4.69 -1.95 -22.36
C SER A 208 -5.28 -3.17 -21.65
N GLN A 209 -6.55 -3.49 -21.90
CA GLN A 209 -7.24 -4.59 -21.21
C GLN A 209 -6.52 -5.93 -21.42
N PHE A 210 -6.21 -6.62 -20.33
CA PHE A 210 -5.45 -7.87 -20.33
C PHE A 210 -6.10 -8.96 -19.47
N ARG A 211 -5.55 -10.18 -19.53
CA ARG A 211 -5.87 -11.31 -18.63
C ARG A 211 -4.56 -11.91 -18.14
N ILE A 212 -4.46 -12.21 -16.84
CA ILE A 212 -3.33 -12.97 -16.28
C ILE A 212 -3.62 -14.47 -16.49
N ILE A 213 -2.62 -15.23 -16.92
CA ILE A 213 -2.72 -16.68 -17.14
C ILE A 213 -1.68 -17.35 -16.24
N PHE A 214 -2.16 -18.19 -15.31
CA PHE A 214 -1.31 -18.98 -14.42
C PHE A 214 -1.12 -20.38 -15.01
N GLU A 215 0.11 -20.74 -15.40
CA GLU A 215 0.43 -22.05 -15.98
C GLU A 215 1.17 -22.95 -14.96
N GLY A 216 0.44 -23.92 -14.39
CA GLY A 216 1.00 -24.88 -13.44
C GLY A 216 1.71 -26.06 -14.12
N ILE A 217 3.03 -25.98 -14.26
CA ILE A 217 3.84 -27.02 -14.95
C ILE A 217 4.38 -28.05 -13.94
N LYS A 218 4.01 -29.32 -14.11
CA LYS A 218 4.60 -30.44 -13.35
C LYS A 218 5.97 -30.82 -13.93
N GLY A 219 7.00 -30.81 -13.09
CA GLY A 219 8.36 -31.27 -13.44
C GLY A 219 8.48 -32.79 -13.60
N ILE A 220 9.67 -33.25 -14.01
CA ILE A 220 9.96 -34.65 -14.36
C ILE A 220 9.94 -35.59 -13.13
N GLY A 221 10.13 -35.06 -11.92
CA GLY A 221 10.19 -35.83 -10.68
C GLY A 221 8.86 -36.40 -10.18
N SER A 222 8.94 -37.45 -9.37
CA SER A 222 7.83 -37.93 -8.54
C SER A 222 7.45 -36.90 -7.48
N SER A 223 6.16 -36.55 -7.39
CA SER A 223 5.61 -35.66 -6.37
C SER A 223 4.42 -36.34 -5.70
N PHE A 224 4.32 -36.20 -4.38
CA PHE A 224 3.18 -36.63 -3.56
C PHE A 224 2.15 -35.51 -3.34
N GLY A 225 2.35 -34.33 -3.95
CA GLY A 225 1.45 -33.18 -3.91
C GLY A 225 1.39 -32.41 -5.24
N GLY A 226 0.69 -31.29 -5.24
CA GLY A 226 0.50 -30.41 -6.41
C GLY A 226 0.88 -28.95 -6.13
N LEU A 227 0.51 -28.07 -7.06
CA LEU A 227 0.58 -26.62 -6.89
C LEU A 227 -0.80 -26.12 -6.39
N SER A 228 -0.82 -25.49 -5.23
CA SER A 228 -1.95 -24.69 -4.77
C SER A 228 -1.61 -23.21 -4.99
N ILE A 229 -2.53 -22.48 -5.60
CA ILE A 229 -2.59 -21.03 -5.54
C ILE A 229 -3.93 -20.69 -4.89
N ASP A 230 -3.89 -19.76 -3.95
CA ASP A 230 -5.07 -19.10 -3.40
C ASP A 230 -4.87 -17.60 -3.58
N ASP A 231 -5.87 -16.80 -3.19
CA ASP A 231 -5.65 -15.41 -2.82
C ASP A 231 -4.84 -14.56 -3.85
N ILE A 232 -5.45 -14.17 -4.98
CA ILE A 232 -4.75 -13.46 -6.08
C ILE A 232 -5.10 -11.96 -6.15
N ASN A 233 -4.25 -11.10 -5.57
CA ASN A 233 -4.42 -9.64 -5.55
C ASN A 233 -3.70 -9.01 -6.74
N LEU A 234 -4.39 -8.10 -7.42
CA LEU A 234 -3.83 -7.20 -8.42
C LEU A 234 -4.10 -5.76 -7.98
N SER A 235 -3.08 -4.91 -8.03
CA SER A 235 -3.20 -3.47 -7.79
C SER A 235 -2.23 -2.72 -8.70
N GLU A 236 -2.54 -1.48 -9.04
CA GLU A 236 -1.71 -0.63 -9.91
C GLU A 236 -0.57 0.06 -9.11
N THR A 237 -0.03 -0.64 -8.12
CA THR A 237 1.01 -0.14 -7.20
C THR A 237 2.37 -0.79 -7.50
N GLN A 238 3.47 -0.12 -7.12
CA GLN A 238 4.81 -0.67 -7.32
C GLN A 238 5.09 -1.83 -6.35
N CYS A 239 5.62 -2.94 -6.89
CA CYS A 239 6.05 -4.08 -6.08
C CYS A 239 7.26 -3.73 -5.20
N PRO A 240 7.36 -4.27 -3.96
CA PRO A 240 8.49 -4.00 -3.08
C PRO A 240 9.80 -4.56 -3.66
N HIS A 241 10.87 -3.74 -3.66
CA HIS A 241 12.18 -4.09 -4.22
C HIS A 241 12.83 -5.29 -3.50
N HIS A 242 12.55 -5.48 -2.21
CA HIS A 242 13.08 -6.56 -1.39
C HIS A 242 12.07 -6.98 -0.31
N VAL A 243 11.96 -8.29 -0.09
CA VAL A 243 11.06 -8.92 0.88
C VAL A 243 11.88 -9.74 1.88
N TRP A 244 11.93 -9.29 3.12
CA TRP A 244 12.55 -10.03 4.21
C TRP A 244 11.53 -10.93 4.91
N HIS A 245 11.57 -12.21 4.55
CA HIS A 245 10.84 -13.27 5.24
C HIS A 245 11.62 -13.69 6.51
N ILE A 246 10.98 -13.58 7.68
CA ILE A 246 11.49 -14.03 8.98
C ILE A 246 10.60 -15.18 9.46
N ARG A 247 11.20 -16.35 9.67
CA ARG A 247 10.49 -17.58 10.09
C ARG A 247 10.67 -17.84 11.59
N ASN A 248 9.77 -18.63 12.15
CA ASN A 248 9.74 -19.00 13.57
C ASN A 248 9.74 -17.75 14.49
N PHE A 249 8.98 -16.71 14.11
CA PHE A 249 9.09 -15.38 14.71
C PHE A 249 8.73 -15.37 16.20
N THR A 250 7.78 -16.20 16.63
CA THR A 250 7.39 -16.37 18.04
C THR A 250 8.55 -16.93 18.87
N HIS A 251 9.36 -17.81 18.31
CA HIS A 251 10.59 -18.27 18.98
C HIS A 251 11.60 -17.11 19.13
N LEU A 252 11.80 -16.31 18.08
CA LEU A 252 12.67 -15.13 18.14
C LEU A 252 12.16 -14.09 19.16
N LEU A 253 10.85 -13.85 19.22
CA LEU A 253 10.20 -12.95 20.17
C LEU A 253 10.38 -13.42 21.63
N ASN A 254 10.36 -14.73 21.87
CA ASN A 254 10.53 -15.29 23.21
C ASN A 254 12.00 -15.45 23.66
N THR A 255 12.97 -15.40 22.73
CA THR A 255 14.41 -15.67 23.02
C THR A 255 15.34 -14.47 22.84
N SER A 256 14.92 -13.44 22.08
CA SER A 256 15.75 -12.26 21.82
C SER A 256 15.92 -11.40 23.08
N LEU A 257 17.16 -11.05 23.42
CA LEU A 257 17.43 -10.12 24.53
C LEU A 257 17.09 -8.67 24.15
N GLU A 258 16.75 -7.84 25.14
CA GLU A 258 16.52 -6.41 24.90
C GLU A 258 17.82 -5.69 24.47
N GLY A 259 17.68 -4.63 23.66
CA GLY A 259 18.82 -3.86 23.18
C GLY A 259 19.69 -4.62 22.19
N LYS A 260 21.00 -4.31 22.18
CA LYS A 260 21.90 -4.68 21.06
C LYS A 260 22.08 -6.18 20.83
N MET A 261 21.74 -7.05 21.79
CA MET A 261 21.95 -8.50 21.69
C MET A 261 20.81 -9.26 21.01
N GLY A 262 19.54 -8.82 21.15
CA GLY A 262 18.41 -9.39 20.41
C GLY A 262 18.04 -8.60 19.15
N LYS A 263 19.05 -8.05 18.47
CA LYS A 263 18.90 -7.50 17.11
C LYS A 263 19.24 -8.55 16.07
N ILE A 264 18.28 -8.85 15.20
CA ILE A 264 18.49 -9.58 13.96
C ILE A 264 18.68 -8.62 12.79
N TYR A 265 19.23 -9.10 11.68
CA TYR A 265 19.46 -8.32 10.46
C TYR A 265 18.91 -9.04 9.23
N SER A 266 18.48 -8.27 8.23
CA SER A 266 18.10 -8.81 6.92
C SER A 266 19.30 -9.37 6.14
N PRO A 267 19.06 -10.15 5.08
CA PRO A 267 20.01 -10.26 3.98
C PRO A 267 20.45 -8.87 3.47
N PRO A 268 21.64 -8.74 2.86
CA PRO A 268 22.01 -7.55 2.12
C PRO A 268 21.12 -7.40 0.87
N PHE A 269 20.74 -6.18 0.54
CA PHE A 269 19.98 -5.86 -0.68
C PHE A 269 20.43 -4.52 -1.27
N TYR A 270 20.12 -4.31 -2.55
CA TYR A 270 20.56 -3.13 -3.32
C TYR A 270 19.38 -2.22 -3.67
N SER A 271 19.59 -0.90 -3.66
CA SER A 271 18.61 0.05 -4.21
C SER A 271 18.67 0.08 -5.74
N SER A 272 17.68 0.70 -6.39
CA SER A 272 17.65 0.90 -7.85
C SER A 272 18.83 1.71 -8.39
N LYS A 273 19.50 2.50 -7.54
CA LYS A 273 20.74 3.23 -7.85
C LYS A 273 22.01 2.43 -7.58
N GLY A 274 21.92 1.22 -7.02
CA GLY A 274 23.05 0.34 -6.77
C GLY A 274 23.73 0.48 -5.40
N TYR A 275 23.24 1.31 -4.48
CA TYR A 275 23.73 1.35 -3.10
C TYR A 275 23.33 0.08 -2.33
N ALA A 276 24.22 -0.46 -1.51
CA ALA A 276 23.92 -1.62 -0.66
C ALA A 276 23.37 -1.21 0.71
N PHE A 277 22.34 -1.92 1.17
CA PHE A 277 21.65 -1.69 2.44
C PHE A 277 21.37 -2.99 3.21
N GLN A 278 21.10 -2.84 4.50
CA GLN A 278 20.62 -3.88 5.40
C GLN A 278 19.67 -3.29 6.44
N ILE A 279 18.58 -4.00 6.75
CA ILE A 279 17.66 -3.63 7.84
C ILE A 279 18.11 -4.34 9.11
N GLY A 280 18.13 -3.62 10.24
CA GLY A 280 18.27 -4.17 11.58
C GLY A 280 16.95 -4.08 12.35
N LEU A 281 16.47 -5.21 12.87
CA LEU A 281 15.26 -5.30 13.69
C LEU A 281 15.64 -5.73 15.12
N TYR A 282 15.35 -4.89 16.11
CA TYR A 282 15.40 -5.28 17.51
C TYR A 282 14.05 -5.91 17.87
N VAL A 283 14.05 -7.21 18.17
CA VAL A 283 12.81 -7.98 18.31
C VAL A 283 12.10 -7.65 19.65
N ASN A 284 12.88 -7.44 20.72
CA ASN A 284 12.36 -7.01 22.04
C ASN A 284 12.69 -5.56 22.40
N GLY A 285 13.03 -4.74 21.38
CA GLY A 285 13.20 -3.31 21.52
C GLY A 285 14.62 -2.85 21.86
N THR A 286 14.78 -1.55 22.06
CA THR A 286 16.06 -0.96 22.47
C THR A 286 16.14 -0.91 24.00
N SER A 287 17.35 -0.74 24.56
CA SER A 287 17.56 -0.58 26.01
C SER A 287 16.80 0.58 26.66
N ASN A 288 16.24 1.48 25.85
CA ASN A 288 15.55 2.69 26.28
C ASN A 288 14.06 2.67 25.86
N ASN A 289 13.62 1.61 25.16
CA ASN A 289 12.23 1.39 24.75
C ASN A 289 12.02 -0.12 24.49
N SER A 290 11.87 -0.88 25.58
CA SER A 290 11.56 -2.32 25.56
C SER A 290 10.10 -2.58 25.13
N HIS A 291 9.72 -3.85 24.97
CA HIS A 291 8.37 -4.30 24.61
C HIS A 291 7.79 -3.71 23.30
N ASN A 292 8.69 -3.23 22.44
CA ASN A 292 8.42 -2.65 21.14
C ASN A 292 9.34 -3.32 20.11
N LEU A 293 8.86 -3.50 18.88
CA LEU A 293 9.76 -3.63 17.74
C LEU A 293 10.48 -2.29 17.53
N ALA A 294 11.77 -2.34 17.19
CA ALA A 294 12.51 -1.19 16.70
C ALA A 294 13.22 -1.54 15.39
N ILE A 295 13.14 -0.67 14.39
CA ILE A 295 13.62 -0.94 13.03
C ILE A 295 14.52 0.19 12.54
N TYR A 296 15.65 -0.18 11.91
CA TYR A 296 16.66 0.75 11.43
C TYR A 296 17.23 0.30 10.09
N LEU A 297 17.34 1.23 9.15
CA LEU A 297 18.10 1.08 7.92
C LEU A 297 19.58 1.35 8.19
N HIS A 298 20.47 0.51 7.67
CA HIS A 298 21.91 0.72 7.60
C HIS A 298 22.38 0.67 6.15
N SER A 299 23.18 1.63 5.70
CA SER A 299 24.03 1.45 4.52
C SER A 299 25.15 0.44 4.84
N ILE A 300 25.55 -0.37 3.88
CA ILE A 300 26.61 -1.37 4.02
C ILE A 300 27.59 -1.27 2.84
N SER A 301 28.84 -1.71 3.03
CA SER A 301 29.83 -1.73 1.94
C SER A 301 29.37 -2.66 0.81
N GLY A 302 29.13 -2.12 -0.38
CA GLY A 302 28.65 -2.81 -1.56
C GLY A 302 29.70 -2.92 -2.67
N ALA A 303 29.44 -3.79 -3.66
CA ALA A 303 30.33 -4.00 -4.81
C ALA A 303 30.39 -2.79 -5.77
N ASN A 304 29.47 -1.84 -5.61
CA ASN A 304 29.32 -0.67 -6.48
C ASN A 304 29.92 0.61 -5.87
N ASP A 305 30.39 0.58 -4.62
CA ASP A 305 30.67 1.77 -3.80
C ASP A 305 31.78 2.69 -4.33
N ASP A 306 32.62 2.20 -5.25
CA ASP A 306 33.63 2.97 -5.98
C ASP A 306 33.06 3.80 -7.14
N GLN A 307 31.85 3.49 -7.61
CA GLN A 307 31.16 4.15 -8.73
C GLN A 307 30.00 5.04 -8.26
N LEU A 308 29.65 4.97 -6.97
CA LEU A 308 28.52 5.70 -6.37
C LEU A 308 28.94 7.05 -5.80
N ALA A 309 28.01 8.01 -5.82
CA ALA A 309 28.18 9.29 -5.13
C ALA A 309 28.10 9.10 -3.61
N TRP A 310 28.94 9.80 -2.86
CA TRP A 310 28.91 9.79 -1.40
C TRP A 310 29.06 11.22 -0.86
N PRO A 311 28.26 11.64 0.16
CA PRO A 311 27.23 10.86 0.86
C PRO A 311 26.05 10.42 0.00
N CYS A 312 25.38 9.34 0.41
CA CYS A 312 24.23 8.77 -0.26
C CYS A 312 23.05 9.77 -0.21
N ALA A 313 22.74 10.39 -1.35
CA ALA A 313 21.77 11.49 -1.41
C ALA A 313 20.34 11.03 -1.75
N TRP A 314 19.39 11.49 -0.93
CA TRP A 314 17.93 11.48 -1.17
C TRP A 314 17.33 10.13 -1.58
N GLN A 315 17.91 9.03 -1.11
CA GLN A 315 17.31 7.72 -1.23
C GLN A 315 16.27 7.56 -0.11
N GLN A 316 14.98 7.45 -0.44
CA GLN A 316 13.97 7.10 0.55
C GLN A 316 13.84 5.59 0.63
N ALA A 317 14.11 5.04 1.81
CA ALA A 317 13.83 3.65 2.15
C ALA A 317 12.49 3.55 2.87
N THR A 318 11.57 2.77 2.32
CA THR A 318 10.32 2.40 2.98
C THR A 318 10.49 1.03 3.64
N MET A 319 10.06 0.87 4.88
CA MET A 319 10.05 -0.40 5.61
C MET A 319 8.64 -0.65 6.13
N ILE A 320 8.02 -1.73 5.66
CA ILE A 320 6.62 -2.08 5.92
C ILE A 320 6.58 -3.44 6.60
N LEU A 321 6.08 -3.50 7.84
CA LEU A 321 5.67 -4.76 8.45
C LEU A 321 4.30 -5.13 7.91
N LEU A 322 4.23 -6.18 7.10
CA LEU A 322 3.01 -6.61 6.43
C LEU A 322 1.99 -7.12 7.46
N ASP A 323 0.82 -6.49 7.52
CA ASP A 323 -0.37 -7.13 8.09
C ASP A 323 -0.80 -8.21 7.09
N GLN A 324 -0.69 -9.50 7.46
CA GLN A 324 -0.94 -10.59 6.52
C GLN A 324 -2.43 -10.92 6.41
N HIS A 325 -3.31 -9.95 6.67
CA HIS A 325 -4.72 -10.04 6.36
C HIS A 325 -4.92 -10.25 4.85
N PRO A 326 -5.69 -11.27 4.40
CA PRO A 326 -5.67 -11.65 2.99
C PRO A 326 -6.29 -10.60 2.06
N ASP A 327 -7.22 -9.75 2.49
CA ASP A 327 -7.69 -8.63 1.65
C ASP A 327 -6.78 -7.41 1.85
N ILE A 328 -6.10 -6.97 0.78
CA ILE A 328 -5.17 -5.83 0.79
C ILE A 328 -5.84 -4.52 1.24
N ARG A 329 -7.14 -4.36 0.98
CA ARG A 329 -7.89 -3.15 1.36
C ARG A 329 -8.13 -3.09 2.87
N GLN A 330 -8.14 -4.25 3.53
CA GLN A 330 -8.29 -4.42 4.98
C GLN A 330 -6.94 -4.62 5.71
N GLN A 331 -5.80 -4.58 5.01
CA GLN A 331 -4.49 -4.62 5.66
C GLN A 331 -4.18 -3.28 6.34
N MET A 332 -3.81 -3.32 7.62
CA MET A 332 -3.32 -2.18 8.39
C MET A 332 -1.80 -2.29 8.62
N SER A 333 -1.06 -2.50 7.52
CA SER A 333 0.39 -2.74 7.53
C SER A 333 1.17 -1.58 8.18
N ASN A 334 2.09 -1.88 9.10
CA ASN A 334 2.78 -0.86 9.88
C ASN A 334 4.06 -0.38 9.16
N GLN A 335 3.98 0.81 8.57
CA GLN A 335 5.02 1.42 7.73
C GLN A 335 5.85 2.50 8.46
N ARG A 336 7.12 2.62 8.06
CA ARG A 336 7.96 3.81 8.26
C ARG A 336 8.82 4.08 7.02
N SER A 337 9.14 5.35 6.78
CA SER A 337 10.12 5.76 5.77
C SER A 337 11.32 6.45 6.43
N VAL A 338 12.49 6.32 5.81
CA VAL A 338 13.72 7.04 6.17
C VAL A 338 14.37 7.52 4.87
N THR A 339 14.64 8.82 4.74
CA THR A 339 15.40 9.38 3.60
C THR A 339 16.85 9.64 3.98
N THR A 340 17.79 9.33 3.09
CA THR A 340 19.22 9.60 3.29
C THR A 340 19.53 11.08 2.99
N ASP A 341 19.64 11.90 4.04
CA ASP A 341 20.03 13.31 3.92
C ASP A 341 21.57 13.42 3.78
N PRO A 342 22.11 13.87 2.64
CA PRO A 342 23.55 13.93 2.41
C PRO A 342 24.26 15.00 3.27
N SER A 343 23.52 15.91 3.93
CA SER A 343 24.04 16.91 4.87
C SER A 343 24.04 16.45 6.34
N GLN A 344 23.38 15.33 6.65
CA GLN A 344 23.24 14.84 8.02
C GLN A 344 24.61 14.49 8.63
N LEU A 345 24.99 15.14 9.73
CA LEU A 345 26.20 14.82 10.50
C LEU A 345 25.99 13.60 11.43
N LEU A 346 27.07 12.87 11.72
CA LEU A 346 27.11 11.89 12.80
C LEU A 346 26.97 12.58 14.16
N PRO A 347 26.14 12.05 15.09
CA PRO A 347 26.04 12.58 16.45
C PRO A 347 27.41 12.66 17.15
N GLY A 348 27.81 13.87 17.54
CA GLY A 348 29.11 14.14 18.18
C GLY A 348 30.28 14.36 17.23
N SER A 349 30.07 14.39 15.90
CA SER A 349 31.07 14.81 14.92
C SER A 349 30.71 16.16 14.29
N LEU A 350 31.73 16.96 13.95
CA LEU A 350 31.61 18.23 13.24
C LEU A 350 31.86 18.11 11.73
N THR A 351 32.35 16.95 11.25
CA THR A 351 32.81 16.78 9.86
C THR A 351 32.43 15.44 9.23
N SER A 352 32.06 14.44 10.03
CA SER A 352 31.72 13.10 9.55
C SER A 352 30.23 13.01 9.23
N LEU A 353 29.89 12.72 7.97
CA LEU A 353 28.51 12.67 7.49
C LEU A 353 27.93 11.26 7.69
N PHE A 354 26.69 11.19 8.19
CA PHE A 354 26.00 9.97 8.60
C PHE A 354 25.86 8.97 7.46
N TRP A 355 25.56 9.46 6.25
CA TRP A 355 25.38 8.67 5.04
C TRP A 355 26.60 8.68 4.10
N ASP A 356 27.80 9.01 4.60
CA ASP A 356 29.05 8.80 3.85
C ASP A 356 29.35 7.28 3.71
N ARG A 357 30.28 6.94 2.83
CA ARG A 357 30.62 5.56 2.46
C ARG A 357 30.92 4.70 3.71
N PRO A 358 30.29 3.51 3.85
CA PRO A 358 30.49 2.63 5.00
C PRO A 358 31.94 2.26 5.32
N ASP A 359 32.85 2.28 4.35
CA ASP A 359 34.28 2.07 4.61
C ASP A 359 34.93 3.14 5.49
N LYS A 360 34.40 4.38 5.46
CA LYS A 360 34.88 5.53 6.26
C LYS A 360 34.19 5.62 7.62
N VAL A 361 32.86 5.50 7.64
CA VAL A 361 32.01 5.77 8.82
C VAL A 361 31.40 4.52 9.47
N GLY A 362 31.62 3.34 8.87
CA GLY A 362 31.00 2.09 9.26
C GLY A 362 31.87 1.20 10.17
N SER A 363 31.16 0.56 11.10
CA SER A 363 31.69 -0.48 11.97
C SER A 363 31.99 -1.79 11.20
N PRO A 364 33.07 -2.52 11.54
CA PRO A 364 33.26 -3.89 11.05
C PRO A 364 32.07 -4.78 11.40
N SER A 365 31.68 -5.68 10.51
CA SER A 365 30.53 -6.56 10.64
C SER A 365 30.73 -7.84 9.83
N LYS A 366 29.96 -8.89 10.12
CA LYS A 366 30.01 -10.18 9.39
C LYS A 366 28.65 -10.59 8.88
N PHE A 367 28.60 -11.10 7.65
CA PHE A 367 27.44 -11.78 7.10
C PHE A 367 27.31 -13.20 7.68
N ALA A 368 26.16 -13.85 7.48
CA ALA A 368 25.90 -15.19 8.02
C ALA A 368 26.84 -16.29 7.48
N ASN A 369 27.48 -16.07 6.33
CA ASN A 369 28.52 -16.93 5.76
C ASN A 369 29.94 -16.65 6.30
N GLY A 370 30.09 -15.71 7.24
CA GLY A 370 31.37 -15.30 7.84
C GLY A 370 32.13 -14.20 7.09
N THR A 371 31.71 -13.81 5.88
CA THR A 371 32.35 -12.72 5.11
C THR A 371 32.28 -11.40 5.87
N GLU A 372 33.42 -10.70 5.99
CA GLU A 372 33.50 -9.40 6.64
C GLU A 372 33.06 -8.27 5.70
N PHE A 373 32.40 -7.26 6.27
CA PHE A 373 31.91 -6.08 5.57
C PHE A 373 31.82 -4.88 6.54
N ARG A 374 31.54 -3.68 6.02
CA ARG A 374 31.35 -2.46 6.82
C ARG A 374 29.87 -2.11 6.91
N ARG A 375 29.36 -1.91 8.13
CA ARG A 375 27.99 -1.45 8.39
C ARG A 375 28.01 -0.03 8.92
N GLY A 376 27.41 0.90 8.18
CA GLY A 376 27.21 2.29 8.55
C GLY A 376 26.31 2.47 9.79
N PRO A 377 26.13 3.72 10.25
CA PRO A 377 25.18 4.04 11.31
C PRO A 377 23.75 3.63 10.92
N GLY A 378 22.87 3.46 11.91
CA GLY A 378 21.49 3.01 11.70
C GLY A 378 20.50 4.13 11.92
N SER A 379 19.70 4.48 10.90
CA SER A 379 18.62 5.47 11.01
C SER A 379 17.25 4.79 10.96
N GLY A 380 16.30 5.26 11.75
CA GLY A 380 15.03 4.57 11.98
C GLY A 380 14.42 4.92 13.34
N THR A 381 13.68 3.99 13.94
CA THR A 381 12.83 4.28 15.11
C THR A 381 12.87 3.19 16.19
N SER A 382 12.93 3.64 17.45
CA SER A 382 12.89 2.79 18.65
C SER A 382 11.49 2.24 18.99
N GLY A 383 10.44 2.84 18.43
CA GLY A 383 9.04 2.45 18.62
C GLY A 383 8.36 2.23 17.28
N PHE A 384 8.75 1.16 16.58
CA PHE A 384 8.21 0.83 15.26
C PHE A 384 6.77 0.33 15.38
N LEU A 385 6.53 -0.65 16.26
CA LEU A 385 5.24 -1.20 16.64
C LEU A 385 5.32 -1.80 18.06
N THR A 386 4.26 -1.70 18.88
CA THR A 386 4.23 -2.35 20.20
C THR A 386 4.03 -3.86 20.07
N HIS A 387 4.54 -4.67 21.01
CA HIS A 387 4.30 -6.12 21.00
C HIS A 387 2.82 -6.51 21.10
N GLN A 388 1.99 -5.65 21.70
CA GLN A 388 0.54 -5.85 21.74
C GLN A 388 -0.10 -5.71 20.36
N ARG A 389 0.24 -4.65 19.60
CA ARG A 389 -0.29 -4.45 18.23
C ARG A 389 0.28 -5.45 17.23
N LEU A 390 1.52 -5.88 17.42
CA LEU A 390 2.13 -7.01 16.69
C LEU A 390 1.33 -8.32 16.83
N ARG A 391 0.56 -8.48 17.91
CA ARG A 391 -0.29 -9.66 18.19
C ARG A 391 -1.78 -9.43 17.94
N SER A 392 -2.20 -8.25 17.47
CA SER A 392 -3.63 -7.88 17.35
C SER A 392 -4.20 -7.96 15.94
N ARG A 393 -3.38 -8.29 14.94
CA ARG A 393 -3.73 -8.53 13.53
C ARG A 393 -2.79 -9.59 12.96
N ASP A 394 -2.91 -9.93 11.69
CA ASP A 394 -2.17 -11.01 11.02
C ASP A 394 -0.69 -10.66 10.74
N PHE A 395 -0.05 -9.79 11.51
CA PHE A 395 1.38 -9.50 11.35
C PHE A 395 2.25 -10.75 11.50
N ILE A 396 1.88 -11.67 12.39
CA ILE A 396 2.47 -13.00 12.56
C ILE A 396 1.43 -14.04 12.13
N LYS A 397 1.67 -14.71 11.00
CA LYS A 397 0.75 -15.71 10.39
C LYS A 397 1.56 -16.95 10.06
N GLY A 398 1.14 -18.13 10.53
CA GLY A 398 1.91 -19.38 10.37
C GLY A 398 3.26 -19.42 11.11
N ASP A 399 3.47 -18.54 12.09
CA ASP A 399 4.76 -18.20 12.72
C ASP A 399 5.80 -17.52 11.81
N ASP A 400 5.35 -17.03 10.65
CA ASP A 400 6.13 -16.22 9.70
C ASP A 400 5.77 -14.72 9.82
N VAL A 401 6.76 -13.87 9.55
CA VAL A 401 6.66 -12.42 9.46
C VAL A 401 7.33 -11.93 8.17
N TYR A 402 6.72 -10.95 7.51
CA TYR A 402 7.27 -10.31 6.31
C TYR A 402 7.52 -8.82 6.54
N ILE A 403 8.76 -8.39 6.32
CA ILE A 403 9.13 -6.97 6.21
C ILE A 403 9.38 -6.67 4.74
N LEU A 404 8.47 -5.93 4.12
CA LEU A 404 8.61 -5.44 2.74
C LEU A 404 9.45 -4.16 2.74
N SER A 405 10.22 -3.96 1.68
CA SER A 405 11.09 -2.78 1.55
C SER A 405 11.21 -2.27 0.12
N THR A 406 11.08 -0.96 -0.06
CA THR A 406 11.49 -0.21 -1.27
C THR A 406 12.65 0.70 -0.90
N ILE A 407 13.55 0.97 -1.85
CA ILE A 407 14.51 2.08 -1.77
C ILE A 407 14.57 2.75 -3.14
N GLU A 408 14.22 4.03 -3.17
CA GLU A 408 14.00 4.82 -4.38
C GLU A 408 14.60 6.22 -4.28
N ASP A 409 14.92 6.84 -5.42
CA ASP A 409 15.51 8.17 -5.50
C ASP A 409 14.42 9.24 -5.60
N ILE A 410 14.23 9.97 -4.50
CA ILE A 410 13.21 11.03 -4.40
C ILE A 410 13.78 12.44 -4.64
N SER A 411 15.01 12.56 -5.14
CA SER A 411 15.64 13.87 -5.42
C SER A 411 14.84 14.75 -6.40
N HIS A 412 13.98 14.17 -7.22
CA HIS A 412 13.04 14.90 -8.07
C HIS A 412 12.04 15.77 -7.27
N LEU A 413 11.67 15.38 -6.04
CA LEU A 413 10.78 16.15 -5.16
C LEU A 413 11.42 17.42 -4.57
N ILE A 414 12.70 17.68 -4.87
CA ILE A 414 13.35 18.98 -4.60
C ILE A 414 12.82 20.04 -5.57
N SER A 415 12.52 19.66 -6.81
CA SER A 415 12.23 20.57 -7.94
C SER A 415 10.74 20.88 -8.13
N THR A 416 9.90 20.68 -7.11
CA THR A 416 8.49 21.10 -7.09
C THR A 416 8.43 22.62 -6.84
N GLU A 417 8.95 23.40 -7.79
CA GLU A 417 8.96 24.87 -7.77
C GLU A 417 8.19 25.42 -8.98
N PRO A 418 7.06 26.13 -8.78
CA PRO A 418 6.47 26.90 -9.86
C PRO A 418 7.39 28.09 -10.18
N ASN A 419 7.88 28.14 -11.42
CA ASN A 419 8.66 29.28 -11.93
C ASN A 419 7.74 30.51 -12.06
N LEU A 420 7.48 31.22 -10.95
CA LEU A 420 6.80 32.50 -10.98
C LEU A 420 7.62 33.49 -11.85
N PRO A 421 7.04 34.08 -12.90
CA PRO A 421 7.75 35.05 -13.71
C PRO A 421 8.03 36.30 -12.85
N ASN A 422 9.31 36.63 -12.68
CA ASN A 422 9.76 37.77 -11.88
C ASN A 422 9.07 39.08 -12.31
N THR A 423 8.04 39.49 -11.56
CA THR A 423 7.42 40.81 -11.69
C THR A 423 8.37 41.84 -11.08
N THR A 424 9.23 42.43 -11.92
CA THR A 424 10.20 43.45 -11.52
C THR A 424 9.52 44.57 -10.74
N ALA A 425 9.92 44.77 -9.48
CA ALA A 425 9.35 45.79 -8.60
C ALA A 425 9.71 47.21 -9.07
N GLY A 426 8.88 47.78 -9.93
CA GLY A 426 8.96 49.18 -10.33
C GLY A 426 8.50 50.10 -9.20
N ASN A 427 9.41 50.85 -8.61
CA ASN A 427 9.11 51.81 -7.54
C ASN A 427 8.04 52.82 -7.98
N MET A 428 6.86 52.79 -7.34
CA MET A 428 5.86 53.84 -7.49
C MET A 428 6.21 55.05 -6.62
N THR A 429 6.69 56.12 -7.25
CA THR A 429 6.57 57.47 -6.69
C THR A 429 5.29 58.14 -7.21
N VAL A 430 4.52 58.75 -6.31
CA VAL A 430 3.17 59.24 -6.60
C VAL A 430 3.20 60.61 -7.28
N SER A 431 2.57 60.74 -8.45
CA SER A 431 2.03 62.02 -8.93
C SER A 431 0.82 61.83 -9.84
N THR A 432 -0.23 62.61 -9.57
CA THR A 432 -1.47 62.74 -10.35
C THR A 432 -1.78 64.23 -10.53
N PRO A 433 -2.69 64.63 -11.44
CA PRO A 433 -3.14 63.99 -12.69
C PRO A 433 -3.09 64.96 -13.90
N THR A 434 -3.08 64.46 -15.14
CA THR A 434 -3.52 65.29 -16.30
C THR A 434 -4.02 64.48 -17.51
N LYS A 435 -5.00 65.05 -18.20
CA LYS A 435 -5.53 64.75 -19.55
C LYS A 435 -5.76 66.13 -20.24
N PRO A 436 -5.94 66.26 -21.58
CA PRO A 436 -6.17 65.20 -22.58
C PRO A 436 -5.40 65.31 -23.93
N ALA A 437 -5.52 64.26 -24.74
CA ALA A 437 -5.67 64.23 -26.22
C ALA A 437 -4.55 64.67 -27.20
N THR A 438 -4.60 64.02 -28.39
CA THR A 438 -4.05 64.44 -29.72
C THR A 438 -2.51 64.49 -29.87
N THR A 439 -1.88 64.18 -31.02
CA THR A 439 -2.36 63.91 -32.41
C THR A 439 -1.48 62.86 -33.12
N ARG A 440 -1.92 62.32 -34.28
CA ARG A 440 -1.02 61.69 -35.28
C ARG A 440 -0.01 62.73 -35.84
N HIS A 441 1.23 62.34 -36.18
CA HIS A 441 1.70 62.19 -37.59
C HIS A 441 3.23 61.96 -37.79
N THR A 442 3.57 60.83 -38.46
CA THR A 442 4.61 60.61 -39.52
C THR A 442 6.14 60.83 -39.33
N THR A 443 6.90 59.99 -40.08
CA THR A 443 8.22 60.24 -40.76
C THR A 443 9.52 60.29 -39.91
N THR A 444 10.71 59.76 -40.32
CA THR A 444 11.17 59.06 -41.57
C THR A 444 12.46 58.21 -41.36
N ARG A 445 12.68 57.13 -42.16
CA ARG A 445 13.99 56.58 -42.67
C ARG A 445 15.07 56.14 -41.60
N ARG A 446 16.16 55.35 -41.83
CA ARG A 446 16.86 54.59 -42.93
C ARG A 446 17.87 53.60 -42.24
N THR A 447 18.59 52.58 -42.76
CA THR A 447 18.75 51.84 -44.05
C THR A 447 19.45 50.47 -43.79
N THR A 448 19.07 49.36 -44.47
CA THR A 448 19.93 48.19 -44.88
C THR A 448 20.70 47.34 -43.82
N THR A 449 21.14 46.08 -44.03
CA THR A 449 21.17 45.21 -45.25
C THR A 449 20.96 43.70 -44.97
N GLN A 450 20.45 43.02 -46.00
CA GLN A 450 20.30 41.58 -46.35
C GLN A 450 21.41 40.57 -45.90
N ARG A 451 21.08 39.32 -45.49
CA ARG A 451 20.79 38.04 -46.26
C ARG A 451 22.10 37.20 -46.46
N THR A 452 22.17 35.85 -46.50
CA THR A 452 21.45 34.86 -47.35
C THR A 452 21.63 33.40 -46.87
N THR A 453 20.79 32.48 -47.36
CA THR A 453 20.73 31.02 -47.08
C THR A 453 21.35 30.14 -48.18
N THR A 454 21.85 28.93 -47.84
CA THR A 454 22.20 27.89 -48.85
C THR A 454 21.98 26.44 -48.34
N ARG A 455 21.93 25.49 -49.28
CA ARG A 455 21.52 24.07 -49.14
C ARG A 455 22.69 23.13 -49.49
N LYS A 456 22.77 21.92 -48.91
CA LYS A 456 23.72 20.86 -49.33
C LYS A 456 23.11 19.44 -49.24
N THR A 457 23.87 18.44 -49.71
CA THR A 457 23.33 17.19 -50.33
C THR A 457 24.00 15.91 -49.80
N THR A 458 23.36 14.77 -50.07
CA THR A 458 23.69 13.39 -49.67
C THR A 458 25.07 12.87 -50.09
N VAL A 459 25.65 11.96 -49.29
CA VAL A 459 26.74 11.04 -49.66
C VAL A 459 26.46 9.67 -49.02
N ASN A 460 26.73 8.58 -49.75
CA ASN A 460 26.65 7.20 -49.24
C ASN A 460 28.04 6.71 -48.80
N THR A 461 28.11 5.87 -47.76
CA THR A 461 29.30 5.08 -47.39
C THR A 461 28.92 3.71 -46.87
N THR A 462 29.54 2.67 -47.45
CA THR A 462 29.37 1.26 -47.07
C THR A 462 30.56 0.77 -46.25
N PRO A 463 30.36 0.09 -45.11
CA PRO A 463 31.35 -0.81 -44.51
C PRO A 463 31.15 -2.24 -45.00
N ALA A 464 32.19 -3.08 -44.95
CA ALA A 464 32.16 -4.45 -45.45
C ALA A 464 32.39 -5.51 -44.35
N GLY A 465 31.81 -6.69 -44.56
CA GLY A 465 32.35 -7.98 -44.09
C GLY A 465 32.44 -8.24 -42.58
N ALA A 466 31.38 -8.83 -42.02
CA ALA A 466 31.45 -9.68 -40.83
C ALA A 466 30.90 -11.09 -41.18
N PRO A 467 31.40 -12.18 -40.57
CA PRO A 467 31.07 -13.54 -41.01
C PRO A 467 29.64 -13.96 -40.62
N GLU A 468 28.91 -14.55 -41.57
CA GLU A 468 27.61 -15.17 -41.30
C GLU A 468 27.75 -16.48 -40.51
N THR A 469 27.45 -16.46 -39.21
CA THR A 469 27.11 -17.67 -38.47
C THR A 469 25.63 -17.99 -38.70
N SER A 470 25.36 -18.89 -39.64
CA SER A 470 24.02 -19.27 -40.07
C SER A 470 23.29 -20.15 -39.06
N ASN A 471 22.90 -19.57 -37.91
CA ASN A 471 22.07 -20.23 -36.91
C ASN A 471 20.69 -20.58 -37.53
N PRO A 472 20.35 -21.88 -37.73
CA PRO A 472 19.20 -22.26 -38.54
C PRO A 472 17.91 -22.02 -37.77
N ASN A 473 17.16 -20.97 -38.14
CA ASN A 473 15.87 -20.61 -37.53
C ASN A 473 15.01 -21.87 -37.24
N PRO A 474 14.78 -22.21 -35.95
CA PRO A 474 14.12 -23.45 -35.56
C PRO A 474 12.72 -23.63 -36.15
N CYS A 475 12.00 -22.53 -36.36
CA CYS A 475 10.67 -22.51 -36.97
C CYS A 475 10.67 -22.83 -38.48
N LYS A 476 11.83 -22.91 -39.14
CA LYS A 476 11.93 -23.25 -40.58
C LYS A 476 11.64 -24.73 -40.87
N ARG A 477 11.56 -25.59 -39.85
CA ARG A 477 11.12 -27.00 -39.95
C ARG A 477 10.02 -27.39 -38.94
N TYR A 478 9.67 -26.52 -37.99
CA TYR A 478 8.64 -26.76 -36.99
C TYR A 478 7.41 -25.91 -37.28
N SER A 479 6.47 -26.45 -38.05
CA SER A 479 5.17 -25.79 -38.29
C SER A 479 4.20 -26.03 -37.14
N CYS A 480 3.34 -25.04 -36.89
CA CYS A 480 2.20 -25.13 -36.00
C CYS A 480 0.92 -25.42 -36.81
N GLU A 481 -0.10 -25.92 -36.13
CA GLU A 481 -1.41 -26.23 -36.68
C GLU A 481 -2.42 -25.14 -36.26
N ASN A 482 -3.58 -25.08 -36.90
CA ASN A 482 -4.69 -24.18 -36.55
C ASN A 482 -4.27 -22.71 -36.34
N ASP A 483 -3.55 -22.15 -37.32
CA ASP A 483 -3.04 -20.77 -37.35
C ASP A 483 -2.11 -20.39 -36.17
N GLY A 484 -1.52 -21.38 -35.51
CA GLY A 484 -0.48 -21.17 -34.51
C GLY A 484 0.78 -20.49 -35.07
N ILE A 485 1.36 -19.58 -34.30
CA ILE A 485 2.59 -18.86 -34.66
C ILE A 485 3.79 -19.56 -34.01
N CYS A 486 4.73 -20.05 -34.80
CA CYS A 486 5.99 -20.58 -34.26
C CYS A 486 6.90 -19.43 -33.82
N VAL A 487 7.41 -19.51 -32.60
CA VAL A 487 8.41 -18.60 -32.03
C VAL A 487 9.59 -19.42 -31.50
N ALA A 488 10.81 -18.94 -31.70
CA ALA A 488 12.00 -19.54 -31.11
C ALA A 488 12.27 -18.91 -29.74
N VAL A 489 12.33 -19.73 -28.69
CA VAL A 489 12.62 -19.31 -27.31
C VAL A 489 13.77 -20.16 -26.80
N ALA A 490 14.90 -19.53 -26.44
CA ALA A 490 16.15 -20.23 -26.09
C ALA A 490 16.53 -21.32 -27.12
N GLU A 491 16.48 -20.97 -28.41
CA GLU A 491 16.73 -21.83 -29.58
C GLU A 491 15.76 -23.02 -29.78
N ILE A 492 14.76 -23.20 -28.92
CA ILE A 492 13.72 -24.22 -29.05
C ILE A 492 12.50 -23.63 -29.80
N PRO A 493 11.95 -24.30 -30.82
CA PRO A 493 10.72 -23.85 -31.48
C PRO A 493 9.48 -24.19 -30.64
N LEU A 494 8.63 -23.20 -30.39
CA LEU A 494 7.39 -23.33 -29.63
C LEU A 494 6.22 -22.71 -30.40
N CYS A 495 5.05 -23.35 -30.37
CA CYS A 495 3.84 -22.81 -30.98
C CYS A 495 3.06 -21.94 -29.99
N ARG A 496 2.73 -20.70 -30.42
CA ARG A 496 1.73 -19.85 -29.77
C ARG A 496 0.39 -20.06 -30.46
N CYS A 497 -0.58 -20.58 -29.72
CA CYS A 497 -1.88 -20.97 -30.25
C CYS A 497 -2.88 -19.81 -30.23
N PRO A 498 -3.71 -19.62 -31.27
CA PRO A 498 -4.70 -18.56 -31.29
C PRO A 498 -5.89 -18.88 -30.36
N VAL A 499 -6.49 -17.81 -29.88
CA VAL A 499 -7.60 -17.78 -28.92
C VAL A 499 -8.62 -16.77 -29.42
N GLY A 500 -9.90 -17.16 -29.42
CA GLY A 500 -11.05 -16.28 -29.64
C GLY A 500 -11.89 -16.15 -28.37
N ASP A 501 -13.05 -15.49 -28.47
CA ASP A 501 -13.86 -15.15 -27.30
C ASP A 501 -14.46 -16.38 -26.56
N ASP A 502 -14.82 -17.44 -27.29
CA ASP A 502 -15.42 -18.66 -26.74
C ASP A 502 -14.66 -19.97 -27.08
N TRP A 503 -13.49 -19.87 -27.73
CA TRP A 503 -12.66 -21.02 -28.12
C TRP A 503 -11.15 -20.73 -28.05
N TRP A 504 -10.34 -21.78 -27.92
CA TRP A 504 -8.88 -21.72 -27.99
C TRP A 504 -8.30 -22.99 -28.62
N TYR A 505 -7.10 -22.91 -29.19
CA TYR A 505 -6.30 -24.11 -29.48
C TYR A 505 -5.22 -24.33 -28.42
N MET A 506 -4.85 -25.59 -28.21
CA MET A 506 -3.90 -26.04 -27.20
C MET A 506 -3.19 -27.34 -27.63
N GLY A 507 -2.08 -27.65 -26.98
CA GLY A 507 -1.20 -28.76 -27.35
C GLY A 507 0.14 -28.26 -27.90
N LYS A 508 1.10 -29.17 -28.16
CA LYS A 508 2.49 -28.80 -28.52
C LYS A 508 2.61 -28.12 -29.89
N ARG A 509 1.61 -28.29 -30.74
CA ARG A 509 1.48 -27.69 -32.08
C ARG A 509 0.14 -26.99 -32.28
N CYS A 510 -0.63 -26.75 -31.22
CA CYS A 510 -2.00 -26.23 -31.27
C CYS A 510 -3.01 -27.21 -31.87
N GLU A 511 -2.76 -28.51 -31.72
CA GLU A 511 -3.49 -29.59 -32.39
C GLU A 511 -4.89 -29.90 -31.79
N LYS A 512 -5.27 -29.32 -30.65
CA LYS A 512 -6.56 -29.57 -29.97
C LYS A 512 -7.35 -28.29 -29.79
N LYS A 513 -8.66 -28.31 -30.09
CA LYS A 513 -9.57 -27.19 -29.83
C LYS A 513 -10.31 -27.36 -28.51
N GLY A 514 -10.44 -26.29 -27.73
CA GLY A 514 -11.36 -26.17 -26.59
C GLY A 514 -12.41 -25.10 -26.85
N SER A 515 -13.57 -25.23 -26.22
CA SER A 515 -14.62 -24.20 -26.18
C SER A 515 -15.49 -24.34 -24.93
N THR A 516 -15.93 -23.21 -24.37
CA THR A 516 -16.81 -23.16 -23.19
C THR A 516 -18.12 -23.92 -23.40
N ARG A 517 -18.62 -23.96 -24.65
CA ARG A 517 -19.91 -24.56 -25.01
C ARG A 517 -19.95 -26.08 -24.80
N GLN A 518 -18.82 -26.78 -24.92
CA GLN A 518 -18.73 -28.22 -24.65
C GLN A 518 -18.75 -28.50 -23.13
N ASN A 519 -18.00 -27.71 -22.34
CA ASN A 519 -17.97 -27.86 -20.88
C ASN A 519 -19.36 -27.63 -20.26
N MET A 520 -20.12 -26.65 -20.78
CA MET A 520 -21.47 -26.36 -20.30
C MET A 520 -22.45 -27.52 -20.54
N VAL A 521 -22.37 -28.20 -21.69
CA VAL A 521 -23.20 -29.37 -22.01
C VAL A 521 -22.92 -30.54 -21.05
N VAL A 522 -21.65 -30.80 -20.73
CA VAL A 522 -21.26 -31.86 -19.78
C VAL A 522 -21.72 -31.52 -18.35
N ALA A 523 -21.61 -30.26 -17.92
CA ALA A 523 -22.07 -29.80 -16.60
C ALA A 523 -23.60 -29.90 -16.44
N VAL A 524 -24.38 -29.56 -17.48
CA VAL A 524 -25.84 -29.68 -17.47
C VAL A 524 -26.29 -31.15 -17.48
N ALA A 525 -25.66 -32.00 -18.29
CA ALA A 525 -26.02 -33.43 -18.34
C ALA A 525 -25.78 -34.15 -16.99
N SER A 526 -24.66 -33.84 -16.33
CA SER A 526 -24.27 -34.44 -15.04
C SER A 526 -25.13 -33.95 -13.87
N THR A 527 -25.47 -32.66 -13.81
CA THR A 527 -26.37 -32.12 -12.78
C THR A 527 -27.80 -32.69 -12.89
N VAL A 528 -28.34 -32.84 -14.10
CA VAL A 528 -29.64 -33.49 -14.33
C VAL A 528 -29.63 -34.95 -13.86
N ALA A 529 -28.56 -35.71 -14.14
CA ALA A 529 -28.43 -37.10 -13.69
C ALA A 529 -28.45 -37.23 -12.17
N VAL A 530 -27.73 -36.35 -11.44
CA VAL A 530 -27.74 -36.33 -9.97
C VAL A 530 -29.13 -35.99 -9.42
N PHE A 531 -29.85 -35.04 -10.01
CA PHE A 531 -31.22 -34.70 -9.60
C PHE A 531 -32.19 -35.89 -9.76
N VAL A 532 -32.11 -36.62 -10.88
CA VAL A 532 -32.94 -37.82 -11.11
C VAL A 532 -32.63 -38.92 -10.08
N VAL A 533 -31.35 -39.17 -9.78
CA VAL A 533 -30.96 -40.15 -8.75
C VAL A 533 -31.48 -39.75 -7.36
N MET A 534 -31.37 -38.48 -6.98
CA MET A 534 -31.89 -37.98 -5.69
C MET A 534 -33.43 -38.06 -5.60
N LEU A 535 -34.15 -37.82 -6.70
CA LEU A 535 -35.60 -38.03 -6.78
C LEU A 535 -35.96 -39.51 -6.56
N ILE A 536 -35.26 -40.44 -7.22
CA ILE A 536 -35.48 -41.88 -7.06
C ILE A 536 -35.21 -42.33 -5.62
N ILE A 537 -34.09 -41.90 -5.01
CA ILE A 537 -33.76 -42.19 -3.60
C ILE A 537 -34.85 -41.65 -2.68
N THR A 538 -35.33 -40.41 -2.90
CA THR A 538 -36.38 -39.79 -2.08
C THR A 538 -37.70 -40.54 -2.19
N ILE A 539 -38.11 -40.96 -3.40
CA ILE A 539 -39.34 -41.74 -3.63
C ILE A 539 -39.23 -43.12 -2.94
N ILE A 540 -38.10 -43.82 -3.11
CA ILE A 540 -37.87 -45.12 -2.45
C ILE A 540 -37.89 -44.97 -0.94
N SER A 541 -37.19 -43.99 -0.36
CA SER A 541 -37.20 -43.73 1.08
C SER A 541 -38.62 -43.42 1.59
N THR A 542 -39.39 -42.61 0.86
CA THR A 542 -40.78 -42.29 1.22
C THR A 542 -41.68 -43.53 1.17
N GLN A 543 -41.53 -44.38 0.16
CA GLN A 543 -42.26 -45.66 0.07
C GLN A 543 -41.86 -46.64 1.18
N CYS A 544 -40.57 -46.73 1.52
CA CYS A 544 -40.06 -47.55 2.62
C CYS A 544 -40.58 -47.07 3.98
N ILE A 545 -40.60 -45.75 4.23
CA ILE A 545 -41.19 -45.15 5.43
C ILE A 545 -42.70 -45.44 5.48
N ARG A 546 -43.43 -45.25 4.37
CA ARG A 546 -44.88 -45.51 4.32
C ARG A 546 -45.21 -47.00 4.51
N ARG A 547 -44.42 -47.92 3.96
CA ARG A 547 -44.52 -49.37 4.22
C ARG A 547 -44.18 -49.73 5.69
N LYS A 548 -43.17 -49.07 6.29
CA LYS A 548 -42.82 -49.25 7.71
C LYS A 548 -43.96 -48.77 8.62
N TYR A 549 -44.59 -47.64 8.31
CA TYR A 549 -45.77 -47.14 9.02
C TYR A 549 -46.97 -48.10 8.89
N HIS A 550 -47.29 -48.59 7.69
CA HIS A 550 -48.38 -49.57 7.53
C HIS A 550 -48.12 -50.87 8.31
N ARG A 551 -46.90 -51.42 8.26
CA ARG A 551 -46.54 -52.59 9.08
C ARG A 551 -46.62 -52.30 10.57
N ARG A 552 -46.23 -51.10 11.02
CA ARG A 552 -46.33 -50.72 12.43
C ARG A 552 -47.79 -50.67 12.88
N ARG A 553 -48.68 -50.04 12.09
CA ARG A 553 -50.12 -49.98 12.39
C ARG A 553 -50.79 -51.35 12.38
N GLN A 554 -50.40 -52.25 11.46
CA GLN A 554 -50.89 -53.64 11.45
C GLN A 554 -50.41 -54.44 12.67
N ASN A 555 -49.18 -54.20 13.14
CA ASN A 555 -48.69 -54.81 14.38
C ASN A 555 -49.39 -54.24 15.63
N GLU A 556 -49.73 -52.95 15.62
CA GLU A 556 -50.49 -52.29 16.69
C GLU A 556 -51.95 -52.81 16.72
N GLU A 557 -52.62 -52.90 15.57
CA GLU A 557 -53.95 -53.53 15.42
C GLU A 557 -53.96 -55.01 15.83
N ALA A 558 -52.89 -55.78 15.55
CA ALA A 558 -52.75 -57.16 15.99
C ALA A 558 -52.52 -57.29 17.51
N LEU A 559 -51.79 -56.34 18.11
CA LEU A 559 -51.53 -56.32 19.55
C LEU A 559 -52.81 -55.96 20.34
N ASP A 560 -53.61 -55.02 19.84
CA ASP A 560 -54.91 -54.69 20.45
C ASP A 560 -55.90 -55.87 20.37
N ASN A 561 -55.94 -56.61 19.24
CA ASN A 561 -56.76 -57.82 19.14
C ASN A 561 -56.33 -58.92 20.14
N LEU A 562 -55.02 -59.16 20.30
CA LEU A 562 -54.48 -60.08 21.31
C LEU A 562 -54.83 -59.65 22.75
N ASN A 563 -54.81 -58.34 23.02
CA ASN A 563 -55.26 -57.78 24.31
C ASN A 563 -56.79 -57.85 24.51
N LEU A 564 -57.57 -57.98 23.42
CA LEU A 564 -59.02 -58.16 23.45
C LEU A 564 -59.39 -59.61 23.74
N GLU A 565 -58.73 -60.58 23.10
CA GLU A 565 -58.93 -62.02 23.37
C GLU A 565 -58.56 -62.37 24.82
N ASN A 566 -57.42 -61.87 25.32
CA ASN A 566 -57.02 -61.99 26.74
C ASN A 566 -57.95 -61.26 27.73
N ARG A 567 -58.95 -60.50 27.27
CA ARG A 567 -60.02 -59.92 28.10
C ARG A 567 -61.35 -60.69 28.02
N THR A 568 -61.41 -61.75 27.21
CA THR A 568 -62.60 -62.60 27.04
C THR A 568 -62.43 -64.05 27.53
N SER A 569 -61.22 -64.46 27.92
CA SER A 569 -61.01 -65.73 28.64
C SER A 569 -61.02 -65.54 30.16
N PHE A 570 -62.11 -65.99 30.79
CA PHE A 570 -62.24 -66.27 32.23
C PHE A 570 -62.59 -67.75 32.40
#